data_AF-A0A3M1CWY0-F1
#
_entry.id   AF-A0A3M1CWY0-F1
#
_cell.length_a   1.000
_cell.length_b   1.000
_cell.length_c   1.000
_cell.angle_alpha   90.00
_cell.angle_beta   90.00
_cell.angle_gamma   90.00
#
_symmetry.space_group_name_H-M   'P 1'
#
loop_
_entity.id
_entity.type
_entity.pdbx_description
1 polymer ?
#
loop_
_entity_poly.entity_id
_entity_poly.type
_entity_poly.pdbx_seq_one_letter_code
_entity_poly.pdbx_strand_id
1 'polypeptide(L)'
;PPPRWRWYRPYYAHWYVHPYYRWVHATVALAWLSFEVHAWTDAWVPPPRPGWIWVPGYWDGPVWVPGHWVPAAAAPVWHGRRYVYVPGWWVGDVYVEGYYRAETRDTGDWIWVDGYYLDDGTYVWGYWVPAGEAPDGYVWVPGFWDGDTYVDGFWRPESRPGYVWVGAWYDEDGVYHSGYWEPTVAEPGKVWIPGWFDGETWVNGYWVDAEEYEAADPQDWDPPEGWDEGWDEDADATSTDADAAEAPLALPVFTDDAAPAEDSAMHAPPPVEY
;
A
#
# COMPACT_ATOMS: atom_id res chain seq x y z
N PRO A 1 24.83 -22.22 0.77
CA PRO A 1 24.54 -20.90 1.39
C PRO A 1 24.57 -19.79 0.32
N PRO A 2 23.42 -19.21 -0.06
CA PRO A 2 23.42 -18.11 -1.02
C PRO A 2 24.05 -16.86 -0.37
N PRO A 3 25.10 -16.23 -0.98
CA PRO A 3 25.77 -15.06 -0.43
C PRO A 3 25.41 -13.74 -1.14
N ARG A 4 25.25 -12.69 -0.31
CA ARG A 4 25.83 -11.32 -0.44
C ARG A 4 25.62 -10.54 -1.74
N TRP A 5 24.40 -10.35 -2.21
CA TRP A 5 24.05 -9.14 -2.99
C TRP A 5 22.66 -8.67 -2.58
N ARG A 6 22.63 -7.60 -1.76
CA ARG A 6 21.58 -6.55 -1.79
C ARG A 6 21.58 -6.01 -3.24
N TRP A 7 20.48 -5.59 -3.85
CA TRP A 7 19.48 -4.61 -3.42
C TRP A 7 18.16 -4.87 -4.16
N TYR A 8 17.02 -4.66 -3.49
CA TYR A 8 15.84 -4.10 -4.13
C TYR A 8 15.21 -3.12 -3.13
N ARG A 9 15.15 -1.85 -3.54
CA ARG A 9 14.33 -0.76 -2.98
C ARG A 9 13.36 -0.34 -4.10
N PRO A 10 12.25 -1.04 -4.35
CA PRO A 10 11.27 -0.62 -5.35
C PRO A 10 10.28 0.39 -4.75
N TYR A 11 10.80 1.51 -4.28
CA TYR A 11 9.94 2.67 -4.04
C TYR A 11 9.57 3.25 -5.42
N TYR A 12 8.62 4.16 -5.42
CA TYR A 12 8.80 5.45 -6.11
C TYR A 12 10.11 6.15 -5.64
N ALA A 13 11.28 5.49 -5.81
CA ALA A 13 12.47 5.60 -4.96
C ALA A 13 13.35 6.70 -5.45
N HIS A 14 13.33 7.84 -4.77
CA HIS A 14 14.14 8.98 -5.21
C HIS A 14 13.84 9.42 -6.67
N TRP A 15 12.64 9.16 -7.20
CA TRP A 15 12.21 9.77 -8.46
C TRP A 15 10.74 10.21 -8.40
N TYR A 16 10.57 11.53 -8.41
CA TYR A 16 9.41 12.25 -8.89
C TYR A 16 8.81 11.54 -10.11
N VAL A 17 7.53 11.16 -10.07
CA VAL A 17 6.86 10.65 -11.27
C VAL A 17 6.34 11.82 -12.08
N HIS A 18 7.16 12.23 -13.05
CA HIS A 18 6.70 12.62 -14.37
C HIS A 18 7.90 12.57 -15.37
N PRO A 19 7.79 12.04 -16.63
CA PRO A 19 6.69 12.42 -17.51
C PRO A 19 5.75 11.40 -18.16
N TYR A 20 6.06 10.14 -18.47
CA TYR A 20 5.18 9.40 -19.43
C TYR A 20 4.67 8.01 -19.06
N TYR A 21 4.61 7.67 -17.76
CA TYR A 21 4.00 6.39 -17.30
C TYR A 21 4.62 5.16 -17.99
N ARG A 22 5.95 5.14 -18.10
CA ARG A 22 6.71 4.05 -18.74
C ARG A 22 7.83 3.58 -17.80
N TRP A 23 8.19 2.29 -17.95
CA TRP A 23 9.36 1.54 -17.41
C TRP A 23 9.19 0.84 -16.05
N VAL A 24 10.05 -0.11 -15.59
CA VAL A 24 10.62 -1.39 -16.09
C VAL A 24 11.17 -2.14 -14.83
N HIS A 25 10.60 -3.32 -14.51
CA HIS A 25 11.04 -4.43 -13.61
C HIS A 25 10.98 -4.33 -12.06
N ALA A 26 10.24 -5.25 -11.41
CA ALA A 26 10.40 -5.69 -10.01
C ALA A 26 11.21 -7.01 -9.82
N THR A 27 11.81 -7.19 -8.64
CA THR A 27 12.33 -8.50 -8.20
C THR A 27 11.26 -9.28 -7.46
N VAL A 28 10.68 -10.26 -8.17
CA VAL A 28 9.83 -11.29 -7.57
C VAL A 28 10.67 -12.56 -7.42
N ALA A 29 10.72 -13.11 -6.20
CA ALA A 29 11.24 -14.47 -6.01
C ALA A 29 10.18 -15.47 -6.48
N LEU A 30 10.17 -15.76 -7.77
CA LEU A 30 9.28 -16.77 -8.35
C LEU A 30 9.80 -18.16 -7.98
N ALA A 31 9.13 -18.80 -7.01
CA ALA A 31 9.36 -20.20 -6.71
C ALA A 31 8.51 -21.07 -7.64
N TRP A 32 9.16 -21.76 -8.57
CA TRP A 32 8.48 -22.76 -9.39
C TRP A 32 8.44 -24.10 -8.63
N LEU A 33 7.24 -24.59 -8.34
CA LEU A 33 7.03 -25.84 -7.63
C LEU A 33 6.82 -26.96 -8.67
N SER A 34 7.47 -28.10 -8.49
CA SER A 34 7.37 -29.23 -9.44
C SER A 34 6.08 -30.06 -9.26
N PHE A 35 5.02 -29.45 -8.74
CA PHE A 35 3.73 -30.09 -8.51
C PHE A 35 2.59 -29.15 -8.92
N GLU A 36 1.46 -29.75 -9.32
CA GLU A 36 0.24 -28.99 -9.59
C GLU A 36 -0.35 -28.45 -8.29
N VAL A 37 -0.66 -27.17 -8.31
CA VAL A 37 -1.28 -26.46 -7.20
C VAL A 37 -2.80 -26.52 -7.38
N HIS A 38 -3.50 -27.00 -6.35
CA HIS A 38 -4.96 -26.99 -6.29
C HIS A 38 -5.45 -26.29 -5.00
N ALA A 39 -4.87 -25.12 -4.70
CA ALA A 39 -5.14 -24.35 -3.48
C ALA A 39 -6.61 -23.87 -3.36
N TRP A 40 -7.36 -23.93 -4.46
CA TRP A 40 -8.79 -23.61 -4.53
C TRP A 40 -9.70 -24.77 -4.13
N THR A 41 -9.16 -25.82 -3.49
CA THR A 41 -9.92 -26.98 -3.00
C THR A 41 -9.68 -27.19 -1.50
N ASP A 42 -10.65 -27.80 -0.83
CA ASP A 42 -10.57 -28.14 0.60
C ASP A 42 -9.73 -29.41 0.90
N ALA A 43 -9.42 -30.19 -0.14
CA ALA A 43 -8.74 -31.49 0.00
C ALA A 43 -7.27 -31.48 -0.45
N TRP A 44 -6.82 -30.43 -1.14
CA TRP A 44 -5.44 -30.38 -1.61
C TRP A 44 -4.47 -29.99 -0.49
N VAL A 45 -3.36 -30.72 -0.43
CA VAL A 45 -2.27 -30.51 0.53
C VAL A 45 -0.94 -30.51 -0.24
N PRO A 46 -0.14 -29.44 -0.18
CA PRO A 46 1.18 -29.40 -0.79
C PRO A 46 2.16 -30.33 -0.06
N PRO A 47 3.34 -30.62 -0.65
CA PRO A 47 4.42 -31.30 0.06
C PRO A 47 4.73 -30.62 1.41
N PRO A 48 5.03 -31.40 2.47
CA PRO A 48 5.33 -30.85 3.79
C PRO A 48 6.47 -29.83 3.76
N ARG A 49 6.25 -28.67 4.39
CA ARG A 49 7.24 -27.61 4.57
C ARG A 49 7.64 -27.54 6.06
N PRO A 50 8.87 -27.94 6.44
CA PRO A 50 9.28 -27.95 7.85
C PRO A 50 9.10 -26.60 8.53
N GLY A 51 8.44 -26.58 9.69
CA GLY A 51 8.13 -25.36 10.44
C GLY A 51 6.83 -24.65 10.03
N TRP A 52 6.10 -25.21 9.05
CA TRP A 52 4.88 -24.64 8.51
C TRP A 52 3.74 -25.68 8.52
N ILE A 53 2.52 -25.19 8.66
CA ILE A 53 1.28 -25.96 8.60
C ILE A 53 0.50 -25.45 7.39
N TRP A 54 0.03 -26.37 6.56
CA TRP A 54 -0.87 -26.03 5.48
C TRP A 54 -2.30 -25.95 6.02
N VAL A 55 -2.97 -24.82 5.79
CA VAL A 55 -4.40 -24.66 6.00
C VAL A 55 -5.07 -24.92 4.65
N PRO A 56 -5.88 -26.00 4.51
CA PRO A 56 -6.64 -26.25 3.28
C PRO A 56 -7.62 -25.11 2.98
N GLY A 57 -8.04 -24.97 1.72
CA GLY A 57 -9.03 -23.95 1.35
C GLY A 57 -10.35 -24.15 2.09
N TYR A 58 -11.02 -23.05 2.44
CA TYR A 58 -12.26 -23.09 3.22
C TYR A 58 -13.17 -21.90 2.88
N TRP A 59 -14.44 -22.02 3.24
CA TRP A 59 -15.40 -20.90 3.17
C TRP A 59 -15.33 -20.07 4.44
N ASP A 60 -15.12 -18.77 4.29
CA ASP A 60 -15.32 -17.76 5.33
C ASP A 60 -16.53 -16.90 4.96
N GLY A 61 -17.69 -17.24 5.53
CA GLY A 61 -18.97 -16.67 5.11
C GLY A 61 -19.25 -16.94 3.62
N PRO A 62 -19.47 -15.91 2.79
CA PRO A 62 -19.70 -16.05 1.35
C PRO A 62 -18.41 -16.11 0.52
N VAL A 63 -17.24 -15.90 1.12
CA VAL A 63 -15.96 -15.80 0.40
C VAL A 63 -15.19 -17.12 0.52
N TRP A 64 -14.67 -17.61 -0.60
CA TRP A 64 -13.75 -18.74 -0.59
C TRP A 64 -12.33 -18.26 -0.30
N VAL A 65 -11.73 -18.77 0.78
CA VAL A 65 -10.33 -18.53 1.12
C VAL A 65 -9.50 -19.70 0.57
N PRO A 66 -8.60 -19.48 -0.41
CA PRO A 66 -7.70 -20.53 -0.89
C PRO A 66 -6.74 -20.96 0.21
N GLY A 67 -6.27 -22.20 0.11
CA GLY A 67 -5.33 -22.74 1.08
C GLY A 67 -4.04 -21.93 1.15
N HIS A 68 -3.44 -21.88 2.34
CA HIS A 68 -2.27 -21.07 2.62
C HIS A 68 -1.39 -21.68 3.72
N TRP A 69 -0.14 -21.24 3.78
CA TRP A 69 0.80 -21.64 4.82
C TRP A 69 0.70 -20.75 6.06
N VAL A 70 0.69 -21.36 7.24
CA VAL A 70 0.85 -20.69 8.53
C VAL A 70 2.04 -21.27 9.31
N PRO A 71 2.77 -20.48 10.10
CA PRO A 71 3.86 -20.98 10.93
C PRO A 71 3.35 -22.02 11.94
N ALA A 72 4.10 -23.12 12.09
CA ALA A 72 3.80 -24.13 13.11
C ALA A 72 4.17 -23.66 14.53
N ALA A 73 5.08 -22.70 14.63
CA ALA A 73 5.53 -22.11 15.88
C ALA A 73 4.71 -20.86 16.20
N ALA A 74 4.57 -20.55 17.49
CA ALA A 74 4.03 -19.27 17.93
C ALA A 74 4.84 -18.12 17.34
N ALA A 75 4.16 -17.00 17.07
CA ALA A 75 4.81 -15.81 16.55
C ALA A 75 5.90 -15.30 17.50
N PRO A 76 7.01 -14.77 16.96
CA PRO A 76 8.10 -14.29 17.79
C PRO A 76 7.70 -13.07 18.61
N VAL A 77 8.34 -12.91 19.77
CA VAL A 77 8.40 -11.63 20.48
C VAL A 77 9.79 -11.06 20.24
N TRP A 78 9.87 -9.87 19.65
CA TRP A 78 11.12 -9.23 19.27
C TRP A 78 11.17 -7.81 19.83
N HIS A 79 12.25 -7.47 20.56
CA HIS A 79 12.38 -6.21 21.31
C HIS A 79 11.16 -5.87 22.21
N GLY A 80 10.55 -6.89 22.84
CA GLY A 80 9.37 -6.69 23.69
C GLY A 80 8.06 -6.46 22.93
N ARG A 81 8.10 -6.34 21.60
CA ARG A 81 6.92 -6.26 20.74
C ARG A 81 6.46 -7.65 20.34
N ARG A 82 5.14 -7.87 20.39
CA ARG A 82 4.50 -9.08 19.88
C ARG A 82 4.29 -8.94 18.39
N TYR A 83 4.51 -10.03 17.66
CA TYR A 83 4.22 -10.12 16.24
C TYR A 83 3.05 -11.07 16.01
N VAL A 84 2.32 -10.84 14.93
CA VAL A 84 1.29 -11.75 14.42
C VAL A 84 1.64 -12.09 12.98
N TYR A 85 1.26 -13.30 12.56
CA TYR A 85 1.50 -13.75 11.20
C TYR A 85 0.32 -13.38 10.31
N VAL A 86 0.58 -12.63 9.24
CA VAL A 86 -0.36 -12.35 8.16
C VAL A 86 -0.29 -13.52 7.17
N PRO A 87 -1.39 -14.25 6.95
CA PRO A 87 -1.45 -15.33 5.97
C PRO A 87 -1.00 -14.89 4.58
N GLY A 88 -0.32 -15.79 3.86
CA GLY A 88 -0.03 -15.59 2.44
C GLY A 88 -1.29 -15.72 1.58
N TRP A 89 -1.26 -15.17 0.38
CA TRP A 89 -2.41 -15.09 -0.53
C TRP A 89 -2.04 -15.49 -1.96
N TRP A 90 -3.03 -15.55 -2.84
CA TRP A 90 -2.89 -15.91 -4.24
C TRP A 90 -3.20 -14.71 -5.13
N VAL A 91 -2.36 -14.47 -6.13
CA VAL A 91 -2.59 -13.51 -7.21
C VAL A 91 -2.60 -14.31 -8.51
N GLY A 92 -3.80 -14.63 -8.99
CA GLY A 92 -3.97 -15.65 -10.04
C GLY A 92 -3.40 -16.99 -9.59
N ASP A 93 -2.39 -17.49 -10.33
CA ASP A 93 -1.69 -18.75 -10.04
C ASP A 93 -0.42 -18.57 -9.18
N VAL A 94 -0.11 -17.35 -8.75
CA VAL A 94 1.09 -17.04 -7.97
C VAL A 94 0.76 -16.98 -6.47
N TYR A 95 1.46 -17.77 -5.67
CA TYR A 95 1.39 -17.67 -4.20
C TYR A 95 2.33 -16.58 -3.70
N VAL A 96 1.78 -15.62 -2.97
CA VAL A 96 2.53 -14.62 -2.22
C VAL A 96 2.69 -15.10 -0.79
N GLU A 97 3.94 -15.21 -0.33
CA GLU A 97 4.26 -15.64 1.02
C GLU A 97 3.75 -14.65 2.07
N GLY A 98 3.21 -15.19 3.16
CA GLY A 98 2.81 -14.38 4.30
C GLY A 98 4.02 -13.88 5.09
N TYR A 99 3.77 -12.95 6.01
CA TYR A 99 4.82 -12.26 6.76
C TYR A 99 4.39 -12.00 8.20
N TYR A 100 5.37 -11.72 9.07
CA TYR A 100 5.09 -11.27 10.42
C TYR A 100 4.98 -9.75 10.45
N ARG A 101 3.93 -9.23 11.08
CA ARG A 101 3.81 -7.81 11.42
C ARG A 101 3.78 -7.63 12.93
N ALA A 102 4.08 -6.42 13.42
CA ALA A 102 3.79 -6.09 14.81
C ALA A 102 2.28 -6.22 15.07
N GLU A 103 1.91 -6.78 16.23
CA GLU A 103 0.51 -6.97 16.64
C GLU A 103 -0.22 -5.63 16.76
N THR A 104 0.48 -4.64 17.30
CA THR A 104 0.04 -3.25 17.46
C THR A 104 1.07 -2.30 16.84
N ARG A 105 0.62 -1.10 16.47
CA ARG A 105 1.50 -0.01 16.08
C ARG A 105 1.67 0.93 17.27
N ASP A 106 2.90 1.38 17.52
CA ASP A 106 3.21 2.19 18.72
C ASP A 106 2.90 3.68 18.54
N THR A 107 2.68 4.14 17.30
CA THR A 107 2.55 5.55 16.93
C THR A 107 1.08 5.92 16.70
N GLY A 108 0.31 6.10 17.76
CA GLY A 108 -1.11 6.48 17.71
C GLY A 108 -2.07 5.30 17.67
N ASP A 109 -3.36 5.59 17.53
CA ASP A 109 -4.41 4.57 17.52
C ASP A 109 -4.61 4.03 16.10
N TRP A 110 -4.11 2.82 15.85
CA TRP A 110 -4.24 2.14 14.56
C TRP A 110 -4.92 0.78 14.72
N ILE A 111 -5.76 0.45 13.75
CA ILE A 111 -6.42 -0.83 13.63
C ILE A 111 -5.87 -1.52 12.38
N TRP A 112 -5.52 -2.79 12.51
CA TRP A 112 -5.17 -3.60 11.35
C TRP A 112 -6.43 -4.17 10.74
N VAL A 113 -6.60 -3.95 9.44
CA VAL A 113 -7.60 -4.62 8.61
C VAL A 113 -6.91 -5.82 7.98
N ASP A 114 -7.43 -7.02 8.23
CA ASP A 114 -6.92 -8.24 7.59
C ASP A 114 -7.21 -8.19 6.08
N GLY A 115 -6.30 -8.78 5.29
CA GLY A 115 -6.48 -8.86 3.85
C GLY A 115 -7.63 -9.81 3.49
N TYR A 116 -8.28 -9.56 2.36
CA TYR A 116 -9.48 -10.27 1.92
C TYR A 116 -9.58 -10.36 0.41
N TYR A 117 -10.33 -11.34 -0.10
CA TYR A 117 -10.62 -11.45 -1.53
C TYR A 117 -11.93 -10.74 -1.86
N LEU A 118 -11.94 -10.02 -2.99
CA LEU A 118 -13.14 -9.52 -3.64
C LEU A 118 -13.85 -10.64 -4.42
N ASP A 119 -15.09 -10.40 -4.80
CA ASP A 119 -15.92 -11.35 -5.57
C ASP A 119 -15.31 -11.73 -6.93
N ASP A 120 -14.45 -10.88 -7.49
CA ASP A 120 -13.73 -11.12 -8.75
C ASP A 120 -12.41 -11.91 -8.56
N GLY A 121 -12.07 -12.26 -7.32
CA GLY A 121 -10.84 -12.97 -6.96
C GLY A 121 -9.63 -12.06 -6.71
N THR A 122 -9.78 -10.73 -6.81
CA THR A 122 -8.71 -9.79 -6.46
C THR A 122 -8.47 -9.80 -4.96
N TYR A 123 -7.21 -9.96 -4.54
CA TYR A 123 -6.84 -9.88 -3.12
C TYR A 123 -6.50 -8.45 -2.71
N VAL A 124 -7.25 -7.92 -1.75
CA VAL A 124 -6.94 -6.69 -1.02
C VAL A 124 -6.01 -7.05 0.12
N TRP A 125 -4.85 -6.40 0.17
CA TRP A 125 -3.83 -6.70 1.17
C TRP A 125 -4.29 -6.21 2.53
N GLY A 126 -3.79 -6.82 3.61
CA GLY A 126 -4.03 -6.27 4.95
C GLY A 126 -3.31 -4.93 5.10
N TYR A 127 -3.94 -3.99 5.81
CA TYR A 127 -3.41 -2.63 5.97
C TYR A 127 -3.77 -2.04 7.33
N TRP A 128 -2.99 -1.05 7.74
CA TRP A 128 -3.33 -0.22 8.91
C TRP A 128 -4.31 0.89 8.51
N VAL A 129 -5.33 1.10 9.34
CA VAL A 129 -6.26 2.24 9.30
C VAL A 129 -6.23 2.98 10.64
N PRO A 130 -6.34 4.31 10.68
CA PRO A 130 -6.51 5.03 11.94
C PRO A 130 -7.75 4.53 12.66
N ALA A 131 -7.69 4.38 13.99
CA ALA A 131 -8.83 3.99 14.79
C ALA A 131 -9.89 5.10 14.94
N GLY A 132 -9.47 6.35 14.69
CA GLY A 132 -10.34 7.52 14.71
C GLY A 132 -11.36 7.52 13.59
N GLU A 133 -12.45 8.26 13.79
CA GLU A 133 -13.44 8.50 12.74
C GLU A 133 -12.81 9.25 11.56
N ALA A 134 -13.22 8.86 10.36
CA ALA A 134 -12.87 9.58 9.14
C ALA A 134 -13.36 11.03 9.25
N PRO A 135 -12.59 12.04 8.79
CA PRO A 135 -13.13 13.38 8.60
C PRO A 135 -14.38 13.34 7.70
N ASP A 136 -15.36 14.21 7.97
CA ASP A 136 -16.60 14.28 7.20
C ASP A 136 -16.32 14.42 5.69
N GLY A 137 -16.82 13.47 4.91
CA GLY A 137 -16.63 13.43 3.46
C GLY A 137 -15.25 12.94 3.01
N TYR A 138 -14.49 12.26 3.88
CA TYR A 138 -13.22 11.62 3.53
C TYR A 138 -13.29 10.10 3.69
N VAL A 139 -12.45 9.40 2.94
CA VAL A 139 -12.26 7.95 2.99
C VAL A 139 -10.78 7.61 3.09
N TRP A 140 -10.47 6.53 3.81
CA TRP A 140 -9.09 6.09 4.01
C TRP A 140 -8.55 5.44 2.74
N VAL A 141 -7.38 5.86 2.30
CA VAL A 141 -6.58 5.14 1.30
C VAL A 141 -5.55 4.32 2.06
N PRO A 142 -5.55 2.98 1.92
CA PRO A 142 -4.56 2.12 2.53
C PRO A 142 -3.12 2.55 2.23
N GLY A 143 -2.26 2.43 3.24
CA GLY A 143 -0.82 2.53 3.05
C GLY A 143 -0.28 1.33 2.27
N PHE A 144 1.00 1.37 1.92
CA PHE A 144 1.64 0.33 1.11
C PHE A 144 3.10 0.14 1.50
N TRP A 145 3.63 -1.04 1.18
CA TRP A 145 5.05 -1.31 1.30
C TRP A 145 5.75 -0.92 0.01
N ASP A 146 6.70 0.01 0.10
CA ASP A 146 7.49 0.50 -1.05
C ASP A 146 8.78 -0.31 -1.27
N GLY A 147 8.94 -1.43 -0.57
CA GLY A 147 10.12 -2.26 -0.67
C GLY A 147 11.24 -1.96 0.34
N ASP A 148 11.23 -0.81 1.02
CA ASP A 148 12.14 -0.48 2.12
C ASP A 148 11.41 -0.13 3.41
N THR A 149 10.34 0.65 3.32
CA THR A 149 9.47 1.02 4.44
C THR A 149 7.99 0.87 4.09
N TYR A 150 7.16 0.95 5.12
CA TYR A 150 5.72 1.04 4.96
C TYR A 150 5.37 2.52 4.88
N VAL A 151 4.85 2.96 3.74
CA VAL A 151 4.27 4.29 3.58
C VAL A 151 2.88 4.28 4.19
N ASP A 152 2.64 5.23 5.08
CA ASP A 152 1.33 5.38 5.72
C ASP A 152 0.25 5.72 4.70
N GLY A 153 -0.95 5.24 4.99
CA GLY A 153 -2.12 5.65 4.22
C GLY A 153 -2.47 7.11 4.51
N PHE A 154 -3.49 7.60 3.82
CA PHE A 154 -3.96 8.97 3.99
C PHE A 154 -5.47 9.05 3.80
N TRP A 155 -6.08 10.11 4.34
CA TRP A 155 -7.48 10.41 4.08
C TRP A 155 -7.60 11.18 2.78
N ARG A 156 -8.46 10.74 1.85
CA ARG A 156 -8.83 11.50 0.65
C ARG A 156 -10.29 11.92 0.71
N PRO A 157 -10.73 12.99 0.01
CA PRO A 157 -12.14 13.25 -0.20
C PRO A 157 -12.84 12.03 -0.80
N GLU A 158 -14.04 11.72 -0.33
CA GLU A 158 -14.86 10.61 -0.84
C GLU A 158 -15.17 10.79 -2.33
N SER A 159 -15.49 12.03 -2.71
CA SER A 159 -15.78 12.43 -4.09
C SER A 159 -15.12 13.76 -4.44
N ARG A 160 -14.78 13.92 -5.72
CA ARG A 160 -14.25 15.17 -6.27
C ARG A 160 -15.03 15.50 -7.56
N PRO A 161 -15.81 16.60 -7.60
CA PRO A 161 -16.61 16.94 -8.78
C PRO A 161 -15.78 17.01 -10.06
N GLY A 162 -16.21 16.29 -11.10
CA GLY A 162 -15.51 16.21 -12.38
C GLY A 162 -14.43 15.14 -12.45
N TYR A 163 -14.17 14.40 -11.36
CA TYR A 163 -13.15 13.35 -11.30
C TYR A 163 -13.73 12.02 -10.80
N VAL A 164 -13.07 10.93 -11.15
CA VAL A 164 -13.27 9.60 -10.57
C VAL A 164 -11.97 9.17 -9.88
N TRP A 165 -12.08 8.51 -8.73
CA TRP A 165 -10.90 7.95 -8.07
C TRP A 165 -10.56 6.62 -8.72
N VAL A 166 -9.34 6.49 -9.22
CA VAL A 166 -8.74 5.22 -9.60
C VAL A 166 -8.08 4.64 -8.36
N GLY A 167 -8.59 3.51 -7.87
CA GLY A 167 -8.04 2.81 -6.70
C GLY A 167 -6.62 2.36 -6.95
N ALA A 168 -5.80 2.24 -5.90
CA ALA A 168 -4.43 1.79 -6.01
C ALA A 168 -4.32 0.38 -6.61
N TRP A 169 -3.25 0.11 -7.36
CA TRP A 169 -3.03 -1.20 -7.99
C TRP A 169 -1.54 -1.49 -8.14
N TYR A 170 -1.21 -2.76 -8.35
CA TYR A 170 0.10 -3.16 -8.87
C TYR A 170 -0.04 -3.47 -10.35
N ASP A 171 0.87 -2.96 -11.18
CA ASP A 171 0.91 -3.32 -12.60
C ASP A 171 1.62 -4.66 -12.85
N GLU A 172 1.77 -5.03 -14.13
CA GLU A 172 2.40 -6.29 -14.55
C GLU A 172 3.88 -6.39 -14.17
N ASP A 173 4.55 -5.27 -13.97
CA ASP A 173 5.93 -5.20 -13.51
C ASP A 173 6.02 -5.24 -11.98
N GLY A 174 4.89 -5.27 -11.26
CA GLY A 174 4.83 -5.24 -9.80
C GLY A 174 5.08 -3.85 -9.22
N VAL A 175 4.93 -2.80 -10.02
CA VAL A 175 5.02 -1.41 -9.55
C VAL A 175 3.70 -1.02 -8.91
N TYR A 176 3.76 -0.53 -7.68
CA TYR A 176 2.59 0.02 -7.00
C TYR A 176 2.17 1.32 -7.66
N HIS A 177 0.87 1.57 -7.74
CA HIS A 177 0.26 2.83 -8.15
C HIS A 177 -0.64 3.27 -7.02
N SER A 178 -0.39 4.43 -6.39
CA SER A 178 -1.05 4.89 -5.15
C SER A 178 -2.53 5.28 -5.28
N GLY A 179 -3.13 5.00 -6.45
CA GLY A 179 -4.42 5.53 -6.86
C GLY A 179 -4.32 7.03 -7.16
N TYR A 180 -5.29 7.57 -7.90
CA TYR A 180 -5.31 9.00 -8.24
C TYR A 180 -6.70 9.46 -8.70
N TRP A 181 -6.89 10.79 -8.76
CA TRP A 181 -8.07 11.38 -9.39
C TRP A 181 -7.89 11.46 -10.90
N GLU A 182 -8.78 10.81 -11.65
CA GLU A 182 -8.87 10.85 -13.11
C GLU A 182 -10.03 11.76 -13.54
N PRO A 183 -9.82 12.74 -14.44
CA PRO A 183 -10.89 13.56 -14.97
C PRO A 183 -11.93 12.72 -15.71
N THR A 184 -13.20 13.01 -15.49
CA THR A 184 -14.31 12.31 -16.19
C THR A 184 -14.50 12.79 -17.63
N VAL A 185 -13.87 13.91 -18.00
CA VAL A 185 -13.92 14.49 -19.34
C VAL A 185 -12.49 14.72 -19.82
N ALA A 186 -12.11 14.04 -20.91
CA ALA A 186 -10.82 14.26 -21.55
C ALA A 186 -10.74 15.63 -22.24
N GLU A 187 -9.61 16.32 -22.11
CA GLU A 187 -9.34 17.55 -22.85
C GLU A 187 -8.74 17.21 -24.24
N PRO A 188 -9.38 17.61 -25.36
CA PRO A 188 -8.87 17.31 -26.69
C PRO A 188 -7.47 17.88 -26.91
N GLY A 189 -6.55 17.04 -27.37
CA GLY A 189 -5.16 17.42 -27.62
C GLY A 189 -4.27 17.45 -26.39
N LYS A 190 -4.76 16.99 -25.23
CA LYS A 190 -3.98 16.90 -23.98
C LYS A 190 -3.95 15.49 -23.42
N VAL A 191 -2.96 15.24 -22.59
CA VAL A 191 -2.80 14.02 -21.81
C VAL A 191 -2.92 14.36 -20.32
N TRP A 192 -3.71 13.57 -19.60
CA TRP A 192 -3.85 13.73 -18.16
C TRP A 192 -2.65 13.09 -17.48
N ILE A 193 -2.05 13.85 -16.59
CA ILE A 193 -0.99 13.41 -15.70
C ILE A 193 -1.62 13.07 -14.37
N PRO A 194 -1.61 11.80 -13.95
CA PRO A 194 -2.08 11.41 -12.62
C PRO A 194 -1.38 12.19 -11.51
N GLY A 195 -2.12 12.51 -10.45
CA GLY A 195 -1.52 13.02 -9.22
C GLY A 195 -0.69 11.94 -8.52
N TRP A 196 0.27 12.35 -7.69
CA TRP A 196 1.14 11.45 -6.94
C TRP A 196 1.45 12.04 -5.55
N PHE A 197 1.92 11.20 -4.65
CA PHE A 197 2.45 11.65 -3.35
C PHE A 197 3.96 11.87 -3.48
N ASP A 198 4.45 13.05 -3.11
CA ASP A 198 5.86 13.42 -3.26
C ASP A 198 6.71 13.13 -2.00
N GLY A 199 6.11 12.57 -0.97
CA GLY A 199 6.75 12.30 0.34
C GLY A 199 6.23 13.14 1.48
N GLU A 200 5.83 14.37 1.17
CA GLU A 200 5.31 15.31 2.15
C GLU A 200 3.83 15.58 1.87
N THR A 201 3.47 15.78 0.59
CA THR A 201 2.15 16.20 0.18
C THR A 201 1.65 15.49 -1.07
N TRP A 202 0.33 15.56 -1.27
CA TRP A 202 -0.29 15.08 -2.50
C TRP A 202 -0.16 16.14 -3.60
N VAL A 203 0.57 15.81 -4.66
CA VAL A 203 0.65 16.61 -5.88
C VAL A 203 -0.58 16.34 -6.75
N ASN A 204 -1.26 17.41 -7.12
CA ASN A 204 -2.40 17.35 -8.02
C ASN A 204 -2.00 16.85 -9.41
N GLY A 205 -2.85 16.01 -10.00
CA GLY A 205 -2.75 15.74 -11.43
C GLY A 205 -3.07 16.98 -12.26
N TYR A 206 -2.57 17.02 -13.49
CA TYR A 206 -2.73 18.16 -14.40
C TYR A 206 -2.75 17.72 -15.86
N TRP A 207 -3.22 18.60 -16.74
CA TRP A 207 -3.20 18.35 -18.18
C TRP A 207 -1.93 18.90 -18.82
N VAL A 208 -1.29 18.08 -19.66
CA VAL A 208 -0.14 18.48 -20.50
C VAL A 208 -0.55 18.37 -21.97
N ASP A 209 -0.05 19.26 -22.83
CA ASP A 209 -0.30 19.16 -24.27
C ASP A 209 0.25 17.85 -24.82
N ALA A 210 -0.49 17.14 -25.68
CA ALA A 210 -0.09 15.82 -26.15
C ALA A 210 1.20 15.83 -26.97
N GLU A 211 1.46 16.91 -27.71
CA GLU A 211 2.73 17.09 -28.45
C GLU A 211 3.90 17.31 -27.49
N GLU A 212 3.71 18.09 -26.42
CA GLU A 212 4.69 18.21 -25.34
C GLU A 212 4.90 16.86 -24.67
N TYR A 213 3.81 16.12 -24.41
CA TYR A 213 3.80 14.78 -23.84
C TYR A 213 4.59 13.77 -24.71
N GLU A 214 4.56 13.90 -26.02
CA GLU A 214 5.32 12.99 -26.88
C GLU A 214 6.78 13.42 -27.06
N ALA A 215 7.05 14.71 -26.89
CA ALA A 215 8.35 15.31 -27.16
C ALA A 215 9.31 15.29 -25.97
N ALA A 216 8.84 15.27 -24.72
CA ALA A 216 9.82 15.24 -23.62
C ALA A 216 10.57 13.91 -23.61
N ASP A 217 11.87 13.99 -23.31
CA ASP A 217 12.66 12.81 -23.02
C ASP A 217 12.65 12.64 -21.50
N PRO A 218 12.05 11.57 -20.95
CA PRO A 218 12.13 11.29 -19.51
C PRO A 218 13.56 11.21 -18.98
N GLN A 219 14.56 10.97 -19.84
CA GLN A 219 15.98 10.94 -19.46
C GLN A 219 16.60 12.33 -19.31
N ASP A 220 16.01 13.37 -19.91
CA ASP A 220 16.52 14.75 -19.87
C ASP A 220 15.81 15.61 -18.81
N TRP A 221 14.92 15.00 -18.01
CA TRP A 221 14.19 15.70 -16.97
C TRP A 221 15.04 15.84 -15.70
N ASP A 222 15.24 17.07 -15.25
CA ASP A 222 15.89 17.40 -13.98
C ASP A 222 14.83 17.75 -12.92
N PRO A 223 14.87 17.14 -11.72
CA PRO A 223 13.96 17.49 -10.65
C PRO A 223 14.13 18.94 -10.18
N PRO A 224 13.04 19.60 -9.75
CA PRO A 224 13.14 20.92 -9.12
C PRO A 224 14.04 20.86 -7.88
N GLU A 225 14.70 21.97 -7.56
CA GLU A 225 15.49 22.11 -6.33
C GLU A 225 14.59 21.86 -5.11
N GLY A 226 15.06 21.04 -4.17
CA GLY A 226 14.31 20.68 -2.96
C GLY A 226 13.37 19.47 -3.10
N TRP A 227 13.36 18.77 -4.24
CA TRP A 227 12.51 17.57 -4.39
C TRP A 227 12.87 16.44 -3.40
N ASP A 228 14.11 16.44 -2.87
CA ASP A 228 14.61 15.53 -1.85
C ASP A 228 14.53 16.11 -0.42
N GLU A 229 14.06 17.35 -0.24
CA GLU A 229 13.84 17.94 1.09
C GLU A 229 12.70 17.18 1.80
N GLY A 230 12.93 16.76 3.06
CA GLY A 230 12.00 15.91 3.83
C GLY A 230 12.31 14.40 3.80
N TRP A 231 13.25 13.97 2.94
CA TRP A 231 13.66 12.57 2.82
C TRP A 231 14.97 12.21 3.51
N ASP A 232 15.72 13.21 3.96
CA ASP A 232 16.89 13.00 4.83
C ASP A 232 16.42 12.59 6.23
N GLU A 233 16.96 11.46 6.74
CA GLU A 233 16.61 10.84 8.04
C GLU A 233 16.80 11.77 9.27
N ASP A 234 17.27 13.01 9.09
CA ASP A 234 17.63 13.98 10.14
C ASP A 234 16.80 15.28 10.13
N ALA A 235 15.76 15.43 9.29
CA ALA A 235 15.02 16.68 9.19
C ALA A 235 13.79 16.74 10.13
N ASP A 236 13.91 17.44 11.26
CA ASP A 236 12.79 17.95 12.07
C ASP A 236 11.96 18.97 11.24
N ALA A 237 11.06 18.48 10.36
CA ALA A 237 10.23 19.32 9.50
C ALA A 237 8.96 19.78 10.22
N THR A 238 8.92 21.05 10.62
CA THR A 238 7.68 21.77 10.93
C THR A 238 7.44 22.79 9.81
N SER A 239 6.59 22.44 8.84
CA SER A 239 6.16 23.33 7.77
C SER A 239 4.87 24.05 8.17
N THR A 240 4.90 25.39 8.15
CA THR A 240 3.73 26.25 8.34
C THR A 240 3.64 27.23 7.18
N ASP A 241 2.96 26.84 6.10
CA ASP A 241 2.44 27.81 5.14
C ASP A 241 0.99 27.45 4.78
N ALA A 242 0.07 28.25 5.31
CA ALA A 242 -1.35 28.14 5.08
C ALA A 242 -1.84 29.44 4.44
N ASP A 243 -1.90 29.48 3.12
CA ASP A 243 -2.64 30.50 2.38
C ASP A 243 -3.40 29.89 1.19
N ALA A 244 -4.67 30.30 1.08
CA ALA A 244 -5.72 29.98 0.10
C ALA A 244 -6.58 28.70 0.33
N ALA A 245 -7.88 28.95 0.52
CA ALA A 245 -8.93 28.05 0.98
C ALA A 245 -9.45 27.08 -0.10
N GLU A 246 -8.72 25.99 -0.32
CA GLU A 246 -9.25 24.73 -0.85
C GLU A 246 -8.89 23.63 0.16
N ALA A 247 -9.85 22.79 0.56
CA ALA A 247 -9.57 21.72 1.51
C ALA A 247 -8.50 20.79 0.91
N PRO A 248 -7.47 20.39 1.67
CA PRO A 248 -6.38 19.58 1.14
C PRO A 248 -6.91 18.24 0.62
N LEU A 249 -6.44 17.83 -0.56
CA LEU A 249 -6.92 16.62 -1.25
C LEU A 249 -6.45 15.32 -0.61
N ALA A 250 -5.45 15.42 0.25
CA ALA A 250 -5.07 14.38 1.18
C ALA A 250 -4.75 15.04 2.51
N LEU A 251 -5.25 14.47 3.60
CA LEU A 251 -4.79 14.81 4.93
C LEU A 251 -3.80 13.73 5.36
N PRO A 252 -2.50 14.05 5.56
CA PRO A 252 -1.58 13.10 6.15
C PRO A 252 -2.07 12.76 7.56
N VAL A 253 -1.75 11.55 8.02
CA VAL A 253 -2.00 11.22 9.43
C VAL A 253 -0.95 11.93 10.26
N PHE A 254 -1.35 13.04 10.90
CA PHE A 254 -0.53 13.66 11.92
C PHE A 254 -0.51 12.71 13.12
N THR A 255 0.61 12.03 13.35
CA THR A 255 0.90 11.45 14.65
C THR A 255 1.31 12.59 15.54
N ASP A 256 0.40 13.06 16.39
CA ASP A 256 0.77 13.97 17.47
C ASP A 256 1.83 13.26 18.32
N ASP A 257 3.11 13.59 18.15
CA ASP A 257 4.22 13.18 19.03
C ASP A 257 4.12 13.85 20.42
N ALA A 258 2.93 14.27 20.82
CA ALA A 258 2.63 14.66 22.18
C ALA A 258 2.64 13.39 23.06
N ALA A 259 3.66 13.30 23.91
CA ALA A 259 3.87 12.22 24.88
C ALA A 259 2.55 11.69 25.49
N PRO A 260 2.39 10.35 25.62
CA PRO A 260 1.11 9.77 25.98
C PRO A 260 0.63 10.27 27.34
N ALA A 261 -0.58 10.81 27.37
CA ALA A 261 -1.34 10.91 28.60
C ALA A 261 -1.64 9.48 29.08
N GLU A 262 -1.11 9.11 30.24
CA GLU A 262 -1.46 7.86 30.90
C GLU A 262 -2.99 7.81 31.11
N ASP A 263 -3.55 6.63 30.86
CA ASP A 263 -4.94 6.21 31.14
C ASP A 263 -5.90 6.22 29.93
N SER A 264 -5.97 5.08 29.22
CA SER A 264 -7.14 4.73 28.40
C SER A 264 -7.40 3.23 28.42
N ALA A 265 -8.58 2.90 28.94
CA ALA A 265 -9.13 1.56 29.03
C ALA A 265 -9.45 1.01 27.63
N MET A 266 -9.09 -0.24 27.38
CA MET A 266 -9.37 -0.96 26.13
C MET A 266 -10.87 -0.93 25.80
N HIS A 267 -11.23 -0.28 24.69
CA HIS A 267 -12.54 -0.44 24.05
C HIS A 267 -12.48 -1.55 23.00
N ALA A 268 -13.55 -2.35 22.94
CA ALA A 268 -13.72 -3.38 21.94
C ALA A 268 -13.99 -2.75 20.56
N PRO A 269 -13.54 -3.37 19.45
CA PRO A 269 -13.78 -2.84 18.11
C PRO A 269 -15.28 -2.83 17.76
N PRO A 270 -15.75 -1.84 16.97
CA PRO A 270 -17.12 -1.79 16.48
C PRO A 270 -17.40 -2.92 15.47
N PRO A 271 -18.68 -3.33 15.30
CA PRO A 271 -19.06 -4.30 14.28
C PRO A 271 -18.90 -3.72 12.87
N VAL A 272 -18.38 -4.54 11.95
CA VAL A 272 -18.34 -4.25 10.51
C VAL A 272 -19.72 -4.60 9.94
N GLU A 273 -20.44 -3.61 9.40
CA GLU A 273 -21.67 -3.84 8.63
C GLU A 273 -21.30 -4.09 7.15
N TYR A 274 -21.80 -5.20 6.60
CA TYR A 274 -21.69 -5.59 5.18
C TYR A 274 -22.96 -5.21 4.42
#